data_AF-A0A816FU70-F1
#
_entry.id   AF-A0A816FU70-F1
#
_cell.length_a   1.000
_cell.length_b   1.000
_cell.length_c   1.000
_cell.angle_alpha   90.00
_cell.angle_beta   90.00
_cell.angle_gamma   90.00
#
_symmetry.space_group_name_H-M   'P 1'
#
loop_
_entity.id
_entity.type
_entity.pdbx_description
1 polymer ?
#
loop_
_entity_poly.entity_id
_entity_poly.type
_entity_poly.pdbx_seq_one_letter_code
_entity_poly.pdbx_strand_id
1 'polypeptide(L)'
;RLILQFLQLETLILDNIDAKYLHNILKHSILLPKLYSLVLTPIDYVQDPIDFKRSSIEYLVINSRFPFDSLNDFFFCLPNLRYLSINCLVGSRYSDIHYYPIVLKYLNHVSMKLDYINFNLLEKLIKRFFHHVEILRLTTQFYQTYLNAKR
;
A
#
# COMPACT_ATOMS: atom_id res chain seq x y z
N ARG A 1 -11.20 2.17 21.76
CA ARG A 1 -10.56 2.12 23.10
C ARG A 1 -9.97 0.73 23.44
N LEU A 2 -10.60 -0.39 23.05
CA LEU A 2 -10.10 -1.76 23.29
C LEU A 2 -8.71 -2.04 22.69
N ILE A 3 -8.42 -1.55 21.48
CA ILE A 3 -7.16 -1.92 20.79
C ILE A 3 -5.89 -1.44 21.51
N LEU A 4 -5.97 -0.35 22.28
CA LEU A 4 -4.84 0.19 23.03
C LEU A 4 -4.43 -0.67 24.24
N GLN A 5 -5.24 -1.67 24.61
CA GLN A 5 -4.90 -2.60 25.68
C GLN A 5 -3.85 -3.62 25.23
N PHE A 6 -3.65 -3.79 23.92
CA PHE A 6 -2.70 -4.76 23.37
C PHE A 6 -1.32 -4.13 23.12
N LEU A 7 -0.68 -3.62 24.18
CA LEU A 7 0.64 -2.97 24.10
C LEU A 7 1.77 -3.88 23.60
N GLN A 8 1.59 -5.19 23.69
CA GLN A 8 2.54 -6.19 23.22
C GLN A 8 2.19 -6.75 21.83
N LEU A 9 1.15 -6.23 21.17
CA LEU A 9 0.71 -6.74 19.87
C LEU A 9 1.73 -6.41 18.80
N GLU A 10 2.24 -7.45 18.15
CA GLU A 10 3.25 -7.35 17.10
C GLU A 10 2.66 -7.50 15.70
N THR A 11 1.65 -8.35 15.58
CA THR A 11 0.92 -8.62 14.34
C THR A 11 -0.57 -8.43 14.57
N LEU A 12 -1.21 -7.66 13.68
CA LEU A 12 -2.65 -7.49 13.65
C LEU A 12 -3.17 -8.00 12.29
N ILE A 13 -4.08 -8.97 12.34
CA ILE A 13 -4.75 -9.53 11.16
C ILE A 13 -6.22 -9.20 11.28
N LEU A 14 -6.76 -8.53 10.26
CA LEU A 14 -8.16 -8.14 10.20
C LEU A 14 -8.77 -8.62 8.89
N ASP A 15 -9.56 -9.68 9.02
CA ASP A 15 -10.28 -10.27 7.90
C ASP A 15 -11.73 -9.81 7.84
N ASN A 16 -12.27 -9.82 6.62
CA ASN A 16 -13.67 -9.50 6.35
C ASN A 16 -14.07 -8.12 6.91
N ILE A 17 -13.18 -7.14 6.72
CA ILE A 17 -13.42 -5.75 7.13
C ILE A 17 -14.09 -4.95 6.02
N ASP A 18 -15.03 -4.08 6.35
CA ASP A 18 -15.51 -3.07 5.42
C ASP A 18 -14.41 -2.00 5.24
N ALA A 19 -14.04 -1.73 3.98
CA ALA A 19 -12.93 -0.88 3.60
C ALA A 19 -13.11 0.56 4.08
N LYS A 20 -14.34 1.01 4.35
CA LYS A 20 -14.58 2.33 4.97
C LYS A 20 -13.93 2.46 6.35
N TYR A 21 -13.64 1.34 7.02
CA TYR A 21 -12.96 1.32 8.31
C TYR A 21 -11.44 1.30 8.20
N LEU A 22 -10.86 1.15 7.00
CA LEU A 22 -9.42 1.04 6.81
C LEU A 22 -8.67 2.23 7.42
N HIS A 23 -9.19 3.44 7.18
CA HIS A 23 -8.66 4.66 7.77
C HIS A 23 -8.64 4.57 9.30
N ASN A 24 -9.76 4.18 9.92
CA ASN A 24 -9.84 4.06 11.37
C ASN A 24 -8.92 2.97 11.91
N ILE A 25 -8.78 1.86 11.20
CA ILE A 25 -7.88 0.76 11.57
C ILE A 25 -6.44 1.26 11.57
N LEU A 26 -5.97 1.87 10.48
CA LEU A 26 -4.61 2.39 10.36
C LEU A 26 -4.33 3.44 11.44
N LYS A 27 -5.25 4.39 11.64
CA LYS A 27 -5.14 5.44 12.66
C LYS A 27 -4.91 4.89 14.06
N HIS A 28 -5.57 3.80 14.42
CA HIS A 28 -5.42 3.20 15.75
C HIS A 28 -4.27 2.20 15.82
N SER A 29 -3.92 1.55 14.71
CA SER A 29 -2.79 0.61 14.63
C SER A 29 -1.45 1.31 14.89
N ILE A 30 -1.32 2.58 14.47
CA ILE A 30 -0.14 3.42 14.74
C ILE A 30 0.10 3.64 16.24
N LEU A 31 -0.95 3.53 17.08
CA LEU A 31 -0.84 3.73 18.52
C LEU A 31 -0.33 2.47 19.25
N LEU A 32 -0.12 1.36 18.54
CA LEU A 32 0.38 0.12 19.11
C LEU A 32 1.91 0.10 19.02
N PRO A 33 2.62 0.24 20.16
CA PRO A 33 4.05 0.54 20.16
C PRO A 33 4.92 -0.59 19.61
N LYS A 34 4.43 -1.84 19.63
CA LYS A 34 5.13 -3.02 19.13
C LYS A 34 4.60 -3.52 17.80
N LEU A 35 3.56 -2.89 17.23
CA LEU A 35 2.97 -3.36 15.99
C LEU A 35 3.93 -3.07 14.83
N TYR A 36 4.41 -4.13 14.21
CA TYR A 36 5.27 -4.05 13.04
C TYR A 36 4.65 -4.73 11.81
N SER A 37 3.66 -5.62 12.00
CA SER A 37 2.99 -6.35 10.93
C SER A 37 1.47 -6.10 10.92
N LEU A 38 0.94 -5.74 9.76
CA LEU A 38 -0.48 -5.50 9.55
C LEU A 38 -0.98 -6.24 8.30
N VAL A 39 -1.98 -7.08 8.48
CA VAL A 39 -2.66 -7.80 7.39
C VAL A 39 -4.13 -7.36 7.35
N LEU A 40 -4.55 -6.88 6.19
CA LEU A 40 -5.87 -6.31 5.97
C LEU A 40 -6.53 -7.05 4.82
N THR A 41 -7.70 -7.63 5.07
CA THR A 41 -8.51 -8.29 4.04
C THR A 41 -9.89 -7.61 3.96
N PRO A 42 -9.98 -6.44 3.29
CA PRO A 42 -11.26 -5.78 3.06
C PRO A 42 -12.20 -6.57 2.15
N ILE A 43 -13.51 -6.48 2.40
CA ILE A 43 -14.57 -7.11 1.57
C ILE A 43 -14.77 -6.34 0.26
N ASP A 44 -14.58 -5.03 0.32
CA ASP A 44 -14.87 -4.08 -0.75
C ASP A 44 -13.64 -3.21 -1.10
N TYR A 45 -13.87 -2.24 -1.98
CA TYR A 45 -12.82 -1.40 -2.55
C TYR A 45 -12.32 -0.34 -1.55
N VAL A 46 -11.00 -0.21 -1.42
CA VAL A 46 -10.39 0.80 -0.56
C VAL A 46 -10.59 2.19 -1.17
N GLN A 47 -11.30 3.07 -0.46
CA GLN A 47 -11.38 4.50 -0.79
C GLN A 47 -10.20 5.26 -0.18
N ASP A 48 -9.89 6.45 -0.73
CA ASP A 48 -8.66 7.20 -0.45
C ASP A 48 -8.32 7.29 1.06
N PRO A 49 -7.10 6.88 1.46
CA PRO A 49 -6.61 7.04 2.81
C PRO A 49 -6.35 8.54 3.11
N ILE A 50 -7.23 9.19 3.86
CA ILE A 50 -7.04 10.58 4.30
C ILE A 50 -6.01 10.66 5.46
N ASP A 51 -5.05 11.58 5.30
CA ASP A 51 -4.13 12.21 6.27
C ASP A 51 -3.83 11.46 7.58
N PHE A 52 -2.65 10.81 7.66
CA PHE A 52 -2.21 10.08 8.85
C PHE A 52 -0.90 10.63 9.44
N LYS A 53 -0.73 10.31 10.73
CA LYS A 53 0.59 10.32 11.37
C LYS A 53 1.42 9.13 10.86
N ARG A 54 2.74 9.30 10.88
CA ARG A 54 3.70 8.26 10.49
C ARG A 54 3.60 7.04 11.42
N SER A 55 3.52 5.85 10.82
CA SER A 55 3.45 4.55 11.47
C SER A 55 4.82 3.89 11.63
N SER A 56 4.95 3.00 12.61
CA SER A 56 6.09 2.08 12.78
C SER A 56 5.97 0.79 11.97
N ILE A 57 4.85 0.56 11.27
CA ILE A 57 4.61 -0.67 10.50
C ILE A 57 5.73 -0.89 9.48
N GLU A 58 6.26 -2.10 9.49
CA GLU A 58 7.34 -2.55 8.59
C GLU A 58 6.83 -3.58 7.56
N TYR A 59 5.79 -4.36 7.90
CA TYR A 59 5.22 -5.40 7.04
C TYR A 59 3.74 -5.14 6.85
N LEU A 60 3.34 -5.04 5.59
CA LEU A 60 1.96 -4.74 5.25
C LEU A 60 1.48 -5.64 4.12
N VAL A 61 0.31 -6.24 4.34
CA VAL A 61 -0.42 -7.00 3.34
C VAL A 61 -1.83 -6.43 3.21
N ILE A 62 -2.20 -6.02 1.99
CA ILE A 62 -3.55 -5.58 1.63
C ILE A 62 -4.13 -6.60 0.65
N ASN A 63 -5.03 -7.44 1.14
CA ASN A 63 -5.70 -8.48 0.36
C ASN A 63 -6.96 -7.96 -0.35
N SER A 64 -6.93 -6.75 -0.89
CA SER A 64 -8.02 -6.15 -1.66
C SER A 64 -7.47 -5.34 -2.84
N ARG A 65 -8.40 -4.82 -3.65
CA ARG A 65 -8.12 -3.81 -4.68
C ARG A 65 -7.76 -2.48 -3.99
N PHE A 66 -6.65 -1.90 -4.39
CA PHE A 66 -6.12 -0.66 -3.86
C PHE A 66 -5.97 0.38 -4.99
N PRO A 67 -6.41 1.63 -4.80
CA PRO A 67 -6.28 2.66 -5.81
C PRO A 67 -4.81 3.03 -6.01
N PHE A 68 -4.39 3.18 -7.27
CA PHE A 68 -3.07 3.74 -7.58
C PHE A 68 -2.90 5.14 -6.98
N ASP A 69 -3.96 5.97 -7.03
CA ASP A 69 -3.86 7.36 -6.63
C ASP A 69 -3.55 7.55 -5.14
N SER A 70 -4.02 6.62 -4.33
CA SER A 70 -3.84 6.60 -2.89
C SER A 70 -2.41 6.26 -2.45
N LEU A 71 -1.56 5.72 -3.33
CA LEU A 71 -0.24 5.20 -2.93
C LEU A 71 0.67 6.26 -2.30
N ASN A 72 0.62 7.50 -2.80
CA ASN A 72 1.48 8.56 -2.31
C ASN A 72 1.22 8.87 -0.83
N ASP A 73 -0.04 9.11 -0.50
CA ASP A 73 -0.47 9.43 0.87
C ASP A 73 -0.27 8.21 1.76
N PHE A 74 -0.52 7.03 1.21
CA PHE A 74 -0.27 5.78 1.89
C PHE A 74 1.20 5.58 2.29
N PHE A 75 2.14 5.83 1.37
CA PHE A 75 3.57 5.73 1.64
C PHE A 75 4.09 6.84 2.55
N PHE A 76 3.50 8.02 2.52
CA PHE A 76 3.84 9.09 3.46
C PHE A 76 3.64 8.63 4.91
N CYS A 77 2.64 7.79 5.13
CA CYS A 77 2.25 7.30 6.44
C CYS A 77 3.04 6.07 6.91
N LEU A 78 3.79 5.43 6.02
CA LEU A 78 4.53 4.19 6.28
C LEU A 78 6.03 4.34 5.97
N PRO A 79 6.74 5.28 6.64
CA PRO A 79 8.14 5.56 6.31
C PRO A 79 9.11 4.41 6.64
N ASN A 80 8.69 3.48 7.53
CA ASN A 80 9.48 2.34 7.96
C ASN A 80 9.16 1.05 7.20
N LEU A 81 8.32 1.13 6.17
CA LEU A 81 7.87 -0.05 5.43
C LEU A 81 9.05 -0.77 4.79
N ARG A 82 9.16 -2.07 5.04
CA ARG A 82 10.15 -3.00 4.47
C ARG A 82 9.51 -3.92 3.45
N TYR A 83 8.33 -4.42 3.78
CA TYR A 83 7.57 -5.37 2.98
C TYR A 83 6.19 -4.82 2.66
N LEU A 84 5.87 -4.78 1.36
CA LEU A 84 4.54 -4.46 0.85
C LEU A 84 4.01 -5.61 0.00
N SER A 85 2.79 -6.05 0.30
CA SER A 85 2.00 -6.86 -0.61
C SER A 85 0.62 -6.24 -0.82
N ILE A 86 0.22 -6.06 -2.08
CA ILE A 86 -1.11 -5.57 -2.47
C ILE A 86 -1.71 -6.57 -3.45
N ASN A 87 -2.87 -7.14 -3.12
CA ASN A 87 -3.51 -8.15 -3.97
C ASN A 87 -3.87 -7.60 -5.35
N CYS A 88 -4.29 -6.34 -5.48
CA CYS A 88 -4.50 -5.73 -6.78
C CYS A 88 -4.35 -4.20 -6.70
N LEU A 89 -3.38 -3.64 -7.42
CA LEU A 89 -3.23 -2.21 -7.60
C LEU A 89 -3.97 -1.78 -8.87
N VAL A 90 -4.94 -0.90 -8.71
CA VAL A 90 -5.85 -0.48 -9.78
C VAL A 90 -5.45 0.89 -10.29
N GLY A 91 -5.10 0.99 -11.57
CA GLY A 91 -4.76 2.25 -12.22
C GLY A 91 -5.93 3.22 -12.24
N SER A 92 -5.61 4.52 -12.19
CA SER A 92 -6.61 5.58 -12.31
C SER A 92 -6.63 6.19 -13.71
N ARG A 93 -7.70 6.94 -14.00
CA ARG A 93 -7.81 7.74 -15.22
C ARG A 93 -7.17 9.13 -15.07
N TYR A 94 -6.70 9.50 -13.88
CA TYR A 94 -6.21 10.84 -13.57
C TYR A 94 -4.68 10.81 -13.47
N SER A 95 -4.00 11.39 -14.47
CA SER A 95 -2.55 11.27 -14.65
C SER A 95 -1.71 12.23 -13.80
N ASP A 96 -2.35 13.19 -13.12
CA ASP A 96 -1.72 14.37 -12.53
C ASP A 96 -1.91 14.37 -11.02
N ILE A 97 -1.30 13.40 -10.37
CA ILE A 97 -1.26 13.35 -8.91
C ILE A 97 -0.16 14.29 -8.44
N HIS A 98 -0.49 15.19 -7.51
CA HIS A 98 0.51 15.95 -6.77
C HIS A 98 1.15 15.03 -5.75
N TYR A 99 2.45 14.79 -5.91
CA TYR A 99 3.15 13.85 -5.06
C TYR A 99 4.16 14.54 -4.16
N TYR A 100 4.24 14.10 -2.91
CA TYR A 100 5.26 14.55 -1.97
C TYR A 100 6.59 13.82 -2.24
N PRO A 101 7.75 14.47 -2.01
CA PRO A 101 9.03 13.76 -2.06
C PRO A 101 9.11 12.79 -0.88
N ILE A 102 8.88 11.50 -1.14
CA ILE A 102 8.92 10.43 -0.14
C ILE A 102 10.01 9.45 -0.55
N VAL A 103 10.91 9.15 0.38
CA VAL A 103 11.96 8.14 0.20
C VAL A 103 11.67 6.96 1.12
N LEU A 104 11.28 5.83 0.54
CA LEU A 104 11.04 4.57 1.25
C LEU A 104 12.36 3.81 1.41
N LYS A 105 13.27 4.35 2.21
CA LYS A 105 14.65 3.85 2.37
C LYS A 105 14.78 2.38 2.78
N TYR A 106 13.73 1.82 3.39
CA TYR A 106 13.75 0.45 3.91
C TYR A 106 12.91 -0.53 3.07
N LEU A 107 12.13 -0.03 2.11
CA LEU A 107 11.24 -0.87 1.30
C LEU A 107 12.08 -1.72 0.35
N ASN A 108 12.28 -2.98 0.72
CA ASN A 108 13.12 -3.91 -0.03
C ASN A 108 12.29 -4.98 -0.76
N HIS A 109 11.07 -5.25 -0.32
CA HIS A 109 10.20 -6.25 -0.92
C HIS A 109 8.85 -5.67 -1.29
N VAL A 110 8.48 -5.82 -2.56
CA VAL A 110 7.19 -5.40 -3.11
C VAL A 110 6.58 -6.54 -3.91
N SER A 111 5.33 -6.88 -3.61
CA SER A 111 4.53 -7.78 -4.42
C SER A 111 3.16 -7.20 -4.72
N MET A 112 2.79 -7.14 -6.00
CA MET A 112 1.45 -6.70 -6.38
C MET A 112 0.94 -7.31 -7.69
N LYS A 113 -0.38 -7.40 -7.81
CA LYS A 113 -1.04 -7.58 -9.12
C LYS A 113 -1.39 -6.21 -9.68
N LEU A 114 -1.20 -6.00 -10.97
CA LEU A 114 -1.50 -4.76 -11.67
C LEU A 114 -2.78 -4.92 -12.47
N ASP A 115 -3.68 -3.95 -12.36
CA ASP A 115 -4.94 -3.88 -13.10
C ASP A 115 -5.12 -2.46 -13.67
N TYR A 116 -5.31 -2.34 -14.98
CA TYR A 116 -5.39 -1.05 -15.70
C TYR A 116 -4.18 -0.10 -15.49
N ILE A 117 -2.99 -0.61 -15.16
CA ILE A 117 -1.76 0.18 -15.04
C ILE A 117 -0.93 0.02 -16.31
N ASN A 118 -0.75 1.12 -17.05
CA ASN A 118 0.13 1.15 -18.21
C ASN A 118 1.61 1.29 -17.82
N PHE A 119 2.51 1.08 -18.77
CA PHE A 119 3.96 1.11 -18.51
C PHE A 119 4.46 2.48 -18.03
N ASN A 120 3.88 3.58 -18.51
CA ASN A 120 4.27 4.93 -18.07
C ASN A 120 3.95 5.16 -16.60
N LEU A 121 2.79 4.68 -16.11
CA LEU A 121 2.43 4.74 -14.70
C LEU A 121 3.33 3.82 -13.86
N LEU A 122 3.63 2.62 -14.34
CA LEU A 122 4.55 1.71 -13.67
C LEU A 122 5.96 2.30 -13.57
N GLU A 123 6.48 2.89 -14.65
CA GLU A 123 7.79 3.54 -14.68
C GLU A 123 7.86 4.69 -13.69
N LYS A 124 6.81 5.54 -13.62
CA LYS A 124 6.69 6.61 -12.62
C LYS A 124 6.76 6.06 -11.20
N LEU A 125 6.07 4.95 -10.94
CA LEU A 125 6.01 4.32 -9.61
C LEU A 125 7.37 3.71 -9.22
N ILE A 126 8.04 3.01 -10.14
CA ILE A 126 9.38 2.45 -9.92
C ILE A 126 10.39 3.57 -9.65
N LYS A 127 10.45 4.58 -10.52
CA LYS A 127 11.34 5.74 -10.41
C LYS A 127 11.06 6.63 -9.22
N ARG A 128 10.02 6.37 -8.43
CA ARG A 128 9.68 7.19 -7.27
C ARG A 128 9.85 6.42 -5.98
N PHE A 129 9.20 5.27 -5.87
CA PHE A 129 9.09 4.57 -4.61
C PHE A 129 10.03 3.38 -4.50
N PHE A 130 10.47 2.79 -5.61
CA PHE A 130 11.10 1.46 -5.61
C PHE A 130 12.61 1.48 -5.82
N HIS A 131 13.26 2.61 -5.57
CA HIS A 131 14.72 2.75 -5.70
C HIS A 131 15.52 1.75 -4.85
N HIS A 132 14.99 1.33 -3.71
CA HIS A 132 15.63 0.42 -2.77
C HIS A 132 15.02 -0.99 -2.76
N VAL A 133 14.11 -1.27 -3.70
CA VAL A 133 13.45 -2.58 -3.78
C VAL A 133 14.40 -3.60 -4.37
N GLU A 134 14.70 -4.63 -3.59
CA GLU A 134 15.53 -5.77 -3.97
C GLU A 134 14.69 -6.88 -4.62
N ILE A 135 13.46 -7.07 -4.12
CA ILE A 135 12.52 -8.09 -4.61
C ILE A 135 11.26 -7.41 -5.10
N LEU A 136 11.06 -7.40 -6.43
CA LEU A 136 9.88 -6.87 -7.08
C LEU A 136 9.10 -7.99 -7.77
N ARG A 137 7.94 -8.36 -7.23
CA ARG A 137 7.05 -9.36 -7.81
C ARG A 137 5.79 -8.69 -8.37
N LEU A 138 5.74 -8.57 -9.69
CA LEU A 138 4.58 -8.05 -10.41
C LEU A 138 3.87 -9.18 -11.14
N THR A 139 2.55 -9.18 -11.06
CA THR A 139 1.69 -10.02 -11.91
C THR A 139 0.56 -9.16 -12.45
N THR A 140 -0.19 -9.66 -13.42
CA THR A 140 -1.24 -8.88 -14.07
C THR A 140 -2.58 -9.59 -13.88
N GLN A 141 -3.65 -8.82 -13.71
CA GLN A 141 -5.01 -9.36 -13.74
C GLN A 141 -5.43 -9.52 -15.21
N PHE A 142 -6.20 -10.57 -15.51
CA PHE A 142 -6.60 -11.06 -16.85
C PHE A 142 -6.82 -9.99 -17.95
N TYR A 143 -6.53 -10.41 -19.20
CA TYR A 143 -6.46 -9.66 -20.45
C TYR A 143 -5.21 -8.78 -20.58
N GLN A 144 -4.27 -9.25 -21.40
CA GLN A 144 -3.10 -8.56 -21.96
C GLN A 144 -2.84 -7.19 -21.33
N THR A 145 -2.01 -7.15 -20.29
CA THR A 145 -1.25 -5.93 -20.03
C THR A 145 -0.32 -5.78 -21.22
N TYR A 146 -0.77 -5.02 -22.23
CA TYR A 146 0.11 -4.59 -23.29
C TYR A 146 1.18 -3.73 -22.63
N LEU A 147 2.33 -4.34 -22.38
CA LEU A 147 3.60 -3.64 -22.22
C LEU A 147 3.90 -3.00 -23.58
N ASN A 148 3.14 -1.98 -23.95
CA ASN A 148 3.38 -1.25 -25.18
C ASN A 148 4.56 -0.32 -24.92
N ALA A 149 5.75 -0.78 -25.33
CA ALA A 149 7.00 -0.04 -25.25
C ALA A 149 7.15 1.06 -26.32
N LYS A 150 6.05 1.49 -26.95
CA LYS A 150 6.09 2.61 -27.89
C LYS A 150 6.23 3.91 -27.12
N ARG A 151 7.47 4.41 -27.11
CA ARG A 151 7.80 5.84 -26.94
C ARG A 151 7.09 6.69 -27.99
#